data_AF-A0A255QRN7-F1
#
_entry.id   AF-A0A255QRN7-F1
#
_cell.length_a   1.000
_cell.length_b   1.000
_cell.length_c   1.000
_cell.angle_alpha   90.00
_cell.angle_beta   90.00
_cell.angle_gamma   90.00
#
_symmetry.space_group_name_H-M   'P 1'
#
loop_
_entity.id
_entity.type
_entity.pdbx_description
1 polymer ?
#
loop_
_entity_poly.entity_id
_entity_poly.type
_entity_poly.pdbx_seq_one_letter_code
_entity_poly.pdbx_strand_id
1 'polypeptide(L)'
;MQAYDLDSQNPEGPLRYPPPENWSIPVGRIAGIAIYVSYSVFIALAIVAVLVATIQNRQGQADLPVVASTTVAVWATGWLVQLIVFLGFQSTTFAHSDSLTIGLLGAEVGFPLSRRRCWTAATNVLVAGTCLAALTVLGVGCLAMHLSAKSLDLGTLANWTQTLSTPGFGFGTVENIYLAATWMFWFQAFCQAFPMPRNLGRGGLISLMALFAAEADEEFKRKLARRMIQLLSLVLMLIALSILLVEPTQQVPRWPAIVLLSLLLWQSAGRSDVVAWIRSVEFAKIDQSESAALLLDYPASGSGSFAATRSHGSNLTGSPGLAGSQRAKSPGLVKRATDSFLLYQKRKRARLALQRERSEAFDISRLDEVLQIVSEKGKAALSSEDLALLERVSEMLRKNRQSAEATDGLSNQTDGQS
;
A
#
# COMPACT_ATOMS: atom_id res chain seq x y z
N MET A 1 -28.09 -13.83 6.92
CA MET A 1 -26.89 -13.15 6.40
C MET A 1 -27.33 -12.38 5.17
N GLN A 2 -27.53 -11.07 5.30
CA GLN A 2 -27.94 -10.22 4.19
C GLN A 2 -26.75 -10.05 3.24
N ALA A 3 -26.98 -10.40 1.98
CA ALA A 3 -26.04 -10.15 0.89
C ALA A 3 -25.76 -8.66 0.85
N TYR A 4 -24.49 -8.31 0.68
CA TYR A 4 -24.09 -6.98 0.27
C TYR A 4 -24.70 -6.76 -1.12
N ASP A 5 -25.88 -6.13 -1.16
CA ASP A 5 -26.37 -5.44 -2.34
C ASP A 5 -25.36 -4.33 -2.64
N LEU A 6 -24.44 -4.68 -3.53
CA LEU A 6 -23.53 -3.76 -4.19
C LEU A 6 -24.37 -2.92 -5.14
N ASP A 7 -24.85 -1.80 -4.60
CA ASP A 7 -25.32 -0.59 -5.28
C ASP A 7 -24.73 -0.44 -6.69
N SER A 8 -25.42 -1.03 -7.67
CA SER A 8 -25.07 -1.03 -9.09
C SER A 8 -25.62 0.18 -9.84
N GLN A 9 -26.19 1.16 -9.12
CA GLN A 9 -26.97 2.25 -9.74
C GLN A 9 -26.38 3.67 -9.62
N ASN A 10 -25.13 3.85 -9.17
CA ASN A 10 -24.51 5.19 -9.25
C ASN A 10 -23.56 5.31 -10.46
N PRO A 11 -23.96 6.02 -11.54
CA PRO A 11 -23.11 6.27 -12.72
C PRO A 11 -21.89 7.17 -12.41
N GLU A 12 -21.81 7.74 -11.20
CA GLU A 12 -20.64 8.47 -10.69
C GLU A 12 -19.55 7.56 -10.09
N GLY A 13 -19.27 6.42 -10.71
CA GLY A 13 -18.10 5.60 -10.40
C GLY A 13 -18.12 4.88 -9.04
N PRO A 14 -17.35 3.80 -8.88
CA PRO A 14 -17.35 3.02 -7.67
C PRO A 14 -16.85 3.88 -6.51
N LEU A 15 -17.71 4.03 -5.49
CA LEU A 15 -17.38 4.33 -4.10
C LEU A 15 -16.09 5.16 -3.98
N ARG A 16 -16.20 6.50 -4.02
CA ARG A 16 -15.21 7.31 -3.33
C ARG A 16 -15.23 6.81 -1.88
N TYR A 17 -14.31 5.90 -1.54
CA TYR A 17 -14.00 5.59 -0.14
C TYR A 17 -13.95 6.94 0.56
N PRO A 18 -14.62 7.07 1.72
CA PRO A 18 -14.74 8.36 2.38
C PRO A 18 -13.37 9.02 2.35
N PRO A 19 -13.28 10.31 1.93
CA PRO A 19 -12.01 10.99 1.83
C PRO A 19 -11.22 10.70 3.11
N PRO A 20 -9.89 10.47 3.01
CA PRO A 20 -9.07 10.10 4.15
C PRO A 20 -9.52 10.95 5.33
N GLU A 21 -10.02 10.28 6.39
CA GLU A 21 -10.77 10.91 7.48
C GLU A 21 -10.21 12.30 7.78
N ASN A 22 -11.11 13.29 7.90
CA ASN A 22 -10.97 14.77 7.93
C ASN A 22 -9.81 15.39 8.73
N TRP A 23 -8.88 14.59 9.22
CA TRP A 23 -7.76 14.91 10.06
C TRP A 23 -6.40 15.00 9.32
N SER A 24 -6.41 15.37 8.03
CA SER A 24 -5.17 15.64 7.30
C SER A 24 -5.33 16.76 6.26
N ILE A 25 -4.23 17.47 5.97
CA ILE A 25 -4.17 18.55 4.98
C ILE A 25 -3.49 18.02 3.71
N PRO A 26 -4.08 18.20 2.51
CA PRO A 26 -3.42 17.84 1.27
C PRO A 26 -2.23 18.79 1.01
N VAL A 27 -1.04 18.22 0.84
CA VAL A 27 0.19 19.00 0.55
C VAL A 27 0.48 19.06 -0.94
N GLY A 28 0.16 17.99 -1.68
CA GLY A 28 0.41 17.94 -3.12
C GLY A 28 0.31 16.53 -3.68
N ARG A 29 0.84 16.33 -4.89
CA ARG A 29 0.93 15.02 -5.52
C ARG A 29 2.36 14.74 -5.95
N ILE A 30 2.89 13.57 -5.60
CA ILE A 30 4.20 13.09 -6.05
C ILE A 30 4.00 11.75 -6.75
N ALA A 31 4.49 11.61 -7.99
CA ALA A 31 4.30 10.41 -8.81
C ALA A 31 2.81 9.95 -8.93
N GLY A 32 1.88 10.91 -8.94
CA GLY A 32 0.44 10.65 -9.02
C GLY A 32 -0.26 10.35 -7.69
N ILE A 33 0.51 10.11 -6.61
CA ILE A 33 0.00 9.83 -5.25
C ILE A 33 -0.31 11.16 -4.57
N ALA A 34 -1.50 11.29 -3.99
CA ALA A 34 -1.83 12.44 -3.16
C ALA A 34 -1.13 12.31 -1.79
N ILE A 35 -0.30 13.29 -1.44
CA ILE A 35 0.38 13.35 -0.16
C ILE A 35 -0.42 14.24 0.79
N TYR A 36 -0.71 13.69 1.95
CA TYR A 36 -1.39 14.38 3.05
C TYR A 36 -0.45 14.50 4.25
N VAL A 37 -0.63 15.52 5.07
CA VAL A 37 0.03 15.64 6.38
C VAL A 37 -1.04 15.66 7.46
N SER A 38 -0.90 14.81 8.47
CA SER A 38 -1.85 14.70 9.57
C SER A 38 -1.85 15.95 10.46
N TYR A 39 -3.02 16.38 10.98
CA TYR A 39 -3.08 17.50 11.93
C TYR A 39 -2.29 17.23 13.22
N SER A 40 -2.08 15.96 13.57
CA SER A 40 -1.25 15.59 14.73
C SER A 40 0.18 16.11 14.63
N VAL A 41 0.72 16.23 13.41
CA VAL A 41 2.05 16.80 13.15
C VAL A 41 2.08 18.27 13.55
N PHE A 42 1.10 19.06 13.10
CA PHE A 42 1.02 20.48 13.41
C PHE A 42 0.80 20.73 14.90
N ILE A 43 -0.06 19.92 15.55
CA ILE A 43 -0.29 19.99 16.99
C ILE A 43 1.00 19.66 17.76
N ALA A 44 1.71 18.61 17.38
CA ALA A 44 2.97 18.25 18.01
C ALA A 44 4.03 19.35 17.84
N LEU A 45 4.17 19.92 16.65
CA LEU A 45 5.08 21.04 16.40
C LEU A 45 4.71 22.29 17.22
N ALA A 46 3.41 22.59 17.36
CA ALA A 46 2.95 23.69 18.20
C ALA A 46 3.28 23.45 19.68
N ILE A 47 3.06 22.24 20.19
CA ILE A 47 3.44 21.86 21.57
C ILE A 47 4.94 22.02 21.77
N VAL A 48 5.76 21.51 20.84
CA VAL A 48 7.22 21.65 20.91
C VAL A 48 7.64 23.12 20.88
N ALA A 49 7.05 23.94 20.01
CA ALA A 49 7.35 25.36 19.92
C ALA A 49 7.01 26.11 21.22
N VAL A 50 5.85 25.84 21.82
CA VAL A 50 5.45 26.42 23.12
C VAL A 50 6.37 25.96 24.25
N LEU A 51 6.73 24.67 24.28
CA LEU A 51 7.68 24.15 25.27
C LEU A 51 9.05 24.81 25.14
N VAL A 52 9.58 24.92 23.93
CA VAL A 52 10.85 25.61 23.69
C VAL A 52 10.76 27.08 24.10
N ALA A 53 9.70 27.79 23.70
CA ALA A 53 9.50 29.21 24.03
C ALA A 53 9.38 29.47 25.54
N THR A 54 8.76 28.57 26.29
CA THR A 54 8.59 28.69 27.75
C THR A 54 9.84 28.32 28.53
N ILE A 55 10.69 27.45 27.99
CA ILE A 55 11.85 26.89 28.69
C ILE A 55 13.15 27.62 28.32
N GLN A 56 13.27 28.16 27.10
CA GLN A 56 14.51 28.79 26.59
C GLN A 56 15.05 29.95 27.44
N ASN A 57 14.22 30.63 28.24
CA ASN A 57 14.64 31.75 29.08
C ASN A 57 15.24 31.33 30.43
N ARG A 58 15.32 30.02 30.73
CA ARG A 58 15.95 29.54 31.96
C ARG A 58 17.47 29.49 31.80
N GLN A 59 18.19 29.81 32.88
CA GLN A 59 19.66 29.76 32.89
C GLN A 59 20.16 28.36 32.52
N GLY A 60 21.12 28.28 31.59
CA GLY A 60 21.70 27.01 31.11
C GLY A 60 20.93 26.32 29.98
N GLN A 61 19.92 26.94 29.38
CA GLN A 61 19.09 26.36 28.31
C GLN A 61 19.11 27.15 27.00
N ALA A 62 20.14 27.97 26.78
CA ALA A 62 20.29 28.77 25.56
C ALA A 62 20.35 27.92 24.28
N ASP A 63 20.84 26.68 24.37
CA ASP A 63 20.99 25.76 23.23
C ASP A 63 19.70 25.01 22.88
N LEU A 64 18.67 25.09 23.73
CA LEU A 64 17.43 24.33 23.57
C LEU A 64 16.75 24.54 22.20
N PRO A 65 16.65 25.76 21.64
CA PRO A 65 16.05 25.96 20.32
C PRO A 65 16.84 25.28 19.19
N VAL A 66 18.17 25.26 19.29
CA VAL A 66 19.06 24.61 18.31
C VAL A 66 18.91 23.10 18.37
N VAL A 67 18.89 22.54 19.59
CA VAL A 67 18.67 21.10 19.79
C VAL A 67 17.27 20.69 19.33
N ALA A 68 16.24 21.45 19.66
CA ALA A 68 14.86 21.17 19.25
C ALA A 68 14.67 21.25 17.73
N SER A 69 15.17 22.30 17.08
CA SER A 69 15.10 22.44 15.62
C SER A 69 15.85 21.31 14.91
N THR A 70 17.02 20.92 15.40
CA THR A 70 17.76 19.79 14.83
C THR A 70 17.04 18.47 15.04
N THR A 71 16.43 18.27 16.21
CA THR A 71 15.62 17.09 16.51
C THR A 71 14.43 16.97 15.54
N VAL A 72 13.74 18.09 15.28
CA VAL A 72 12.66 18.14 14.29
C VAL A 72 13.18 17.84 12.87
N ALA A 73 14.34 18.38 12.50
CA ALA A 73 14.96 18.11 11.20
C ALA A 73 15.35 16.63 11.01
N VAL A 74 15.92 16.00 12.04
CA VAL A 74 16.23 14.56 12.03
C VAL A 74 14.95 13.74 11.91
N TRP A 75 13.91 14.10 12.68
CA TRP A 75 12.61 13.41 12.62
C TRP A 75 11.97 13.51 11.22
N ALA A 76 12.00 14.69 10.61
CA ALA A 76 11.52 14.91 9.25
C ALA A 76 12.36 14.14 8.21
N THR A 77 13.66 13.99 8.44
CA THR A 77 14.53 13.13 7.61
C THR A 77 14.05 11.67 7.65
N GLY A 78 13.63 11.18 8.82
CA GLY A 78 13.03 9.85 8.94
C GLY A 78 11.74 9.71 8.14
N TRP A 79 10.88 10.74 8.11
CA TRP A 79 9.70 10.75 7.22
C TRP A 79 10.08 10.67 5.75
N LEU A 80 11.08 11.45 5.34
CA LEU A 80 11.56 11.47 3.96
C LEU A 80 12.10 10.10 3.53
N VAL A 81 12.87 9.44 4.39
CA VAL A 81 13.43 8.10 4.12
C VAL A 81 12.31 7.08 3.91
N GLN A 82 11.29 7.07 4.79
CA GLN A 82 10.14 6.19 4.63
C GLN A 82 9.35 6.49 3.36
N LEU A 83 9.16 7.77 3.04
CA LEU A 83 8.52 8.21 1.80
C LEU A 83 9.30 7.72 0.57
N ILE A 84 10.62 7.85 0.55
CA ILE A 84 11.49 7.39 -0.54
C ILE A 84 11.37 5.88 -0.71
N VAL A 85 11.42 5.10 0.37
CA VAL A 85 11.25 3.63 0.29
C VAL A 85 9.87 3.30 -0.29
N PHE A 86 8.82 3.94 0.19
CA PHE A 86 7.45 3.71 -0.29
C PHE A 86 7.29 4.05 -1.77
N LEU A 87 7.78 5.20 -2.21
CA LEU A 87 7.79 5.62 -3.63
C LEU A 87 8.62 4.67 -4.49
N GLY A 88 9.77 4.21 -3.97
CA GLY A 88 10.63 3.25 -4.64
C GLY A 88 9.90 1.94 -4.93
N PHE A 89 9.26 1.35 -3.92
CA PHE A 89 8.46 0.14 -4.12
C PHE A 89 7.23 0.36 -5.01
N GLN A 90 6.61 1.54 -4.93
CA GLN A 90 5.50 1.87 -5.83
C GLN A 90 5.95 1.89 -7.29
N SER A 91 7.13 2.44 -7.57
CA SER A 91 7.70 2.50 -8.92
C SER A 91 8.07 1.12 -9.47
N THR A 92 8.50 0.18 -8.62
CA THR A 92 8.99 -1.14 -9.05
C THR A 92 7.90 -2.21 -9.13
N THR A 93 6.88 -2.14 -8.28
CA THR A 93 5.85 -3.20 -8.16
C THR A 93 4.60 -2.97 -9.01
N PHE A 94 4.52 -1.87 -9.76
CA PHE A 94 3.33 -1.39 -10.49
C PHE A 94 2.06 -1.26 -9.64
N ALA A 95 2.15 -1.47 -8.33
CA ALA A 95 1.07 -1.20 -7.41
C ALA A 95 0.93 0.31 -7.26
N HIS A 96 -0.28 0.83 -7.10
CA HIS A 96 -0.51 2.28 -7.01
C HIS A 96 -1.36 2.55 -5.79
N SER A 97 -0.79 3.34 -4.86
CA SER A 97 -1.55 3.94 -3.78
C SER A 97 -2.10 5.28 -4.25
N ASP A 98 -3.37 5.56 -3.94
CA ASP A 98 -3.99 6.82 -4.35
C ASP A 98 -3.63 7.97 -3.38
N SER A 99 -3.37 7.61 -2.12
CA SER A 99 -3.03 8.56 -1.05
C SER A 99 -2.00 7.99 -0.08
N LEU A 100 -1.08 8.83 0.37
CA LEU A 100 -0.14 8.57 1.44
C LEU A 100 -0.20 9.71 2.45
N THR A 101 -0.33 9.38 3.73
CA THR A 101 -0.39 10.39 4.80
C THR A 101 0.91 10.36 5.60
N ILE A 102 1.50 11.52 5.86
CA ILE A 102 2.62 11.68 6.79
C ILE A 102 2.01 12.00 8.16
N GLY A 103 2.08 11.03 9.06
CA GLY A 103 1.67 11.15 10.44
C GLY A 103 2.80 11.57 11.37
N LEU A 104 2.48 11.76 12.65
CA LEU A 104 3.46 12.13 13.67
C LEU A 104 4.63 11.13 13.75
N LEU A 105 4.33 9.83 13.67
CA LEU A 105 5.31 8.75 13.79
C LEU A 105 5.96 8.39 12.46
N GLY A 106 5.50 8.94 11.34
CA GLY A 106 6.00 8.65 9.99
C GLY A 106 4.93 8.36 8.95
N ALA A 107 5.31 7.64 7.90
CA ALA A 107 4.43 7.32 6.79
C ALA A 107 3.28 6.41 7.23
N GLU A 108 2.07 6.94 7.19
CA GLU A 108 0.81 6.25 7.43
C GLU A 108 0.21 5.87 6.07
N VAL A 109 0.05 4.56 5.85
CA VAL A 109 -0.54 4.11 4.60
C VAL A 109 -2.05 4.31 4.67
N GLY A 110 -2.60 4.97 3.65
CA GLY A 110 -4.04 5.19 3.50
C GLY A 110 -4.83 3.88 3.51
N PHE A 111 -6.16 4.01 3.59
CA PHE A 111 -7.08 2.88 3.71
C PHE A 111 -6.73 1.81 2.66
N PRO A 112 -6.41 0.57 3.06
CA PRO A 112 -5.73 -0.35 2.16
C PRO A 112 -6.63 -0.79 0.99
N LEU A 113 -7.96 -0.71 1.17
CA LEU A 113 -8.96 -0.98 0.13
C LEU A 113 -9.12 0.15 -0.89
N SER A 114 -8.67 1.38 -0.59
CA SER A 114 -8.73 2.48 -1.57
C SER A 114 -7.62 2.43 -2.62
N ARG A 115 -6.75 1.41 -2.59
CA ARG A 115 -5.66 1.29 -3.55
C ARG A 115 -6.20 0.75 -4.87
N ARG A 116 -5.90 1.46 -5.96
CA ARG A 116 -6.24 1.02 -7.33
C ARG A 116 -5.66 -0.36 -7.66
N ARG A 117 -4.50 -0.69 -7.09
CA ARG A 117 -3.91 -2.03 -7.07
C ARG A 117 -3.42 -2.34 -5.67
N CYS A 118 -4.05 -3.32 -5.03
CA CYS A 118 -3.69 -3.74 -3.69
C CYS A 118 -2.27 -4.32 -3.66
N TRP A 119 -1.54 -4.04 -2.58
CA TRP A 119 -0.22 -4.61 -2.39
C TRP A 119 -0.33 -6.05 -1.93
N THR A 120 0.55 -6.89 -2.45
CA THR A 120 0.66 -8.28 -2.00
C THR A 120 1.12 -8.30 -0.54
N ALA A 121 0.83 -9.40 0.17
CA ALA A 121 1.30 -9.57 1.53
C ALA A 121 2.85 -9.47 1.62
N ALA A 122 3.55 -10.11 0.69
CA ALA A 122 5.01 -10.05 0.61
C ALA A 122 5.52 -8.61 0.39
N THR A 123 4.89 -7.86 -0.51
CA THR A 123 5.25 -6.46 -0.77
C THR A 123 5.04 -5.58 0.46
N ASN A 124 3.92 -5.73 1.18
CA ASN A 124 3.69 -4.99 2.43
C ASN A 124 4.76 -5.31 3.49
N VAL A 125 5.11 -6.59 3.69
CA VAL A 125 6.16 -7.00 4.64
C VAL A 125 7.52 -6.45 4.24
N LEU A 126 7.88 -6.53 2.95
CA LEU A 126 9.13 -5.99 2.43
C LEU A 126 9.21 -4.47 2.62
N VAL A 127 8.16 -3.73 2.28
CA VAL A 127 8.14 -2.27 2.45
C VAL A 127 8.26 -1.89 3.93
N ALA A 128 7.48 -2.52 4.80
CA ALA A 128 7.58 -2.28 6.23
C ALA A 128 8.99 -2.61 6.76
N GLY A 129 9.52 -3.77 6.41
CA GLY A 129 10.87 -4.21 6.79
C GLY A 129 11.96 -3.29 6.28
N THR A 130 11.92 -2.86 5.02
CA THR A 130 12.89 -1.93 4.44
C THR A 130 12.81 -0.54 5.06
N CYS A 131 11.61 -0.02 5.35
CA CYS A 131 11.46 1.24 6.08
C CYS A 131 12.10 1.18 7.47
N LEU A 132 11.82 0.10 8.23
CA LEU A 132 12.39 -0.08 9.57
C LEU A 132 13.91 -0.26 9.51
N ALA A 133 14.40 -1.08 8.58
CA ALA A 133 15.83 -1.30 8.37
C ALA A 133 16.57 -0.02 7.95
N ALA A 134 15.98 0.81 7.09
CA ALA A 134 16.58 2.07 6.67
C ALA A 134 16.75 3.04 7.85
N LEU A 135 15.73 3.15 8.70
CA LEU A 135 15.80 3.97 9.91
C LEU A 135 16.83 3.42 10.92
N THR A 136 16.89 2.11 11.13
CA THR A 136 17.87 1.53 12.06
C THR A 136 19.29 1.71 11.57
N VAL A 137 19.54 1.52 10.26
CA VAL A 137 20.85 1.78 9.63
C VAL A 137 21.25 3.25 9.76
N LEU A 138 20.33 4.19 9.53
CA LEU A 138 20.61 5.61 9.75
C LEU A 138 20.95 5.91 11.20
N GLY A 139 20.22 5.32 12.15
CA GLY A 139 20.53 5.45 13.57
C GLY A 139 21.93 4.90 13.90
N VAL A 140 22.29 3.70 13.41
CA VAL A 140 23.63 3.13 13.58
C VAL A 140 24.71 4.03 12.95
N GLY A 141 24.42 4.61 11.77
CA GLY A 141 25.32 5.58 11.12
C GLY A 141 25.54 6.83 11.96
N CYS A 142 24.47 7.41 12.52
CA CYS A 142 24.59 8.54 13.46
C CYS A 142 25.38 8.16 14.72
N LEU A 143 25.19 6.96 15.25
CA LEU A 143 25.93 6.49 16.43
C LEU A 143 27.42 6.33 16.13
N ALA A 144 27.77 5.77 14.96
CA ALA A 144 29.15 5.69 14.51
C ALA A 144 29.78 7.08 14.37
N MET A 145 29.05 8.05 13.80
CA MET A 145 29.51 9.44 13.70
C MET A 145 29.71 10.07 15.08
N HIS A 146 28.85 9.77 16.05
CA HIS A 146 29.00 10.24 17.43
C HIS A 146 30.27 9.68 18.09
N LEU A 147 30.50 8.37 17.99
CA LEU A 147 31.70 7.72 18.54
C LEU A 147 32.97 8.25 17.88
N SER A 148 32.95 8.41 16.56
CA SER A 148 34.06 9.00 15.80
C SER A 148 34.35 10.44 16.22
N ALA A 149 33.31 11.27 16.42
CA ALA A 149 33.46 12.64 16.89
C ALA A 149 34.04 12.73 18.31
N LYS A 150 33.80 11.71 19.15
CA LYS A 150 34.40 11.58 20.49
C LYS A 150 35.76 10.87 20.48
N SER A 151 36.33 10.61 19.31
CA SER A 151 37.61 9.89 19.13
C SER A 151 37.65 8.53 19.83
N LEU A 152 36.48 7.89 19.97
CA LEU A 152 36.36 6.54 20.52
C LEU A 152 36.58 5.52 19.40
N ASP A 153 37.22 4.40 19.75
CA ASP A 153 37.44 3.32 18.80
C ASP A 153 36.09 2.69 18.39
N LEU A 154 35.83 2.70 17.08
CA LEU A 154 34.61 2.14 16.46
C LEU A 154 34.58 0.61 16.55
N GLY A 155 35.74 -0.05 16.66
CA GLY A 155 35.86 -1.50 16.68
C GLY A 155 35.46 -2.17 18.01
N THR A 156 35.37 -1.40 19.09
CA THR A 156 35.15 -1.94 20.44
C THR A 156 33.68 -1.88 20.84
N LEU A 157 32.99 -3.03 20.86
CA LEU A 157 31.57 -3.17 21.27
C LEU A 157 31.28 -2.53 22.64
N ALA A 158 32.26 -2.53 23.55
CA ALA A 158 32.15 -1.90 24.87
C ALA A 158 31.86 -0.39 24.80
N ASN A 159 32.45 0.32 23.84
CA ASN A 159 32.21 1.76 23.67
C ASN A 159 30.77 2.02 23.22
N TRP A 160 30.26 1.20 22.29
CA TRP A 160 28.88 1.27 21.82
C TRP A 160 27.89 1.05 22.95
N THR A 161 28.08 -0.01 23.74
CA THR A 161 27.16 -0.33 24.85
C THR A 161 27.26 0.69 25.97
N GLN A 162 28.46 1.21 26.27
CA GLN A 162 28.66 2.27 27.25
C GLN A 162 27.97 3.57 26.84
N THR A 163 28.08 3.98 25.58
CA THR A 163 27.37 5.17 25.08
C THR A 163 25.85 4.98 25.15
N LEU A 164 25.34 3.80 24.77
CA LEU A 164 23.90 3.51 24.79
C LEU A 164 23.34 3.30 26.20
N SER A 165 24.17 2.96 27.19
CA SER A 165 23.75 2.84 28.58
C SER A 165 23.68 4.18 29.31
N THR A 166 24.24 5.25 28.72
CA THR A 166 24.12 6.58 29.31
C THR A 166 22.65 7.00 29.36
N PRO A 167 22.13 7.38 30.55
CA PRO A 167 20.73 7.73 30.69
C PRO A 167 20.43 9.04 29.95
N GLY A 168 19.60 8.97 28.92
CA GLY A 168 19.07 10.14 28.22
C GLY A 168 19.12 10.02 26.70
N PHE A 169 18.38 10.91 26.03
CA PHE A 169 18.31 10.96 24.57
C PHE A 169 19.40 11.86 23.95
N GLY A 170 20.40 12.32 24.71
CA GLY A 170 21.45 13.20 24.19
C GLY A 170 21.02 14.66 23.93
N PHE A 171 19.82 15.09 24.34
CA PHE A 171 19.35 16.47 24.14
C PHE A 171 20.01 17.53 25.04
N GLY A 172 20.94 17.14 25.91
CA GLY A 172 21.53 18.04 26.90
C GLY A 172 22.58 19.00 26.34
N THR A 173 23.25 18.65 25.23
CA THR A 173 24.33 19.45 24.64
C THR A 173 24.34 19.31 23.12
N VAL A 174 24.78 20.36 22.42
CA VAL A 174 24.93 20.35 20.95
C VAL A 174 25.95 19.29 20.48
N GLU A 175 26.92 18.95 21.32
CA GLU A 175 27.91 17.89 21.01
C GLU A 175 27.28 16.49 20.88
N ASN A 176 26.12 16.28 21.50
CA ASN A 176 25.43 14.99 21.51
C ASN A 176 24.36 14.88 20.41
N ILE A 177 24.38 15.78 19.41
CA ILE A 177 23.37 15.84 18.35
C ILE A 177 23.24 14.54 17.55
N TYR A 178 24.36 13.86 17.29
CA TYR A 178 24.38 12.58 16.59
C TYR A 178 23.82 11.44 17.47
N LEU A 179 24.05 11.49 18.78
CA LEU A 179 23.45 10.54 19.73
C LEU A 179 21.93 10.77 19.82
N ALA A 180 21.48 12.02 19.86
CA ALA A 180 20.07 12.35 19.80
C ALA A 180 19.43 11.89 18.47
N ALA A 181 20.12 12.10 17.35
CA ALA A 181 19.64 11.64 16.05
C ALA A 181 19.50 10.11 15.99
N THR A 182 20.47 9.38 16.55
CA THR A 182 20.43 7.91 16.69
C THR A 182 19.15 7.46 17.36
N TRP A 183 18.88 8.01 18.55
CA TRP A 183 17.70 7.67 19.31
C TRP A 183 16.40 8.06 18.61
N MET A 184 16.36 9.20 17.92
CA MET A 184 15.18 9.64 17.19
C MET A 184 14.83 8.67 16.05
N PHE A 185 15.81 8.22 15.27
CA PHE A 185 15.57 7.23 14.22
C PHE A 185 15.10 5.88 14.78
N TRP A 186 15.72 5.41 15.86
CA TRP A 186 15.32 4.14 16.49
C TRP A 186 13.97 4.23 17.18
N PHE A 187 13.66 5.35 17.84
CA PHE A 187 12.36 5.58 18.43
C PHE A 187 11.27 5.64 17.35
N GLN A 188 11.54 6.31 16.23
CA GLN A 188 10.63 6.32 15.08
C GLN A 188 10.44 4.92 14.49
N ALA A 189 11.51 4.15 14.32
CA ALA A 189 11.44 2.76 13.86
C ALA A 189 10.62 1.89 14.83
N PHE A 190 10.87 2.01 16.13
CA PHE A 190 10.13 1.31 17.17
C PHE A 190 8.63 1.65 17.12
N CYS A 191 8.28 2.94 17.09
CA CYS A 191 6.90 3.40 16.98
C CYS A 191 6.20 2.92 15.70
N GLN A 192 6.91 2.84 14.58
CA GLN A 192 6.37 2.32 13.32
C GLN A 192 6.24 0.80 13.31
N ALA A 193 7.05 0.08 14.08
CA ALA A 193 6.93 -1.37 14.23
C ALA A 193 5.70 -1.77 15.04
N PHE A 194 5.16 -0.90 15.90
CA PHE A 194 3.93 -1.19 16.65
C PHE A 194 2.71 -1.33 15.73
N PRO A 195 1.83 -2.33 15.97
CA PRO A 195 0.62 -2.56 15.20
C PRO A 195 -0.51 -1.59 15.59
N MET A 196 -0.19 -0.30 15.61
CA MET A 196 -1.14 0.78 15.78
C MET A 196 -1.93 1.02 14.48
N PRO A 197 -3.13 1.63 14.55
CA PRO A 197 -3.91 1.95 13.35
C PRO A 197 -3.07 2.78 12.37
N ARG A 198 -3.11 2.40 11.09
CA ARG A 198 -2.39 3.06 9.96
C ARG A 198 -0.86 2.99 9.97
N ASN A 199 -0.23 2.52 11.05
CA ASN A 199 1.23 2.32 11.09
C ASN A 199 1.67 1.14 10.22
N LEU A 200 2.92 1.18 9.77
CA LEU A 200 3.53 0.13 8.95
C LEU A 200 3.53 -1.23 9.66
N GLY A 201 3.75 -1.25 10.97
CA GLY A 201 3.78 -2.45 11.80
C GLY A 201 2.47 -3.24 11.76
N ARG A 202 1.32 -2.57 11.65
CA ARG A 202 0.02 -3.25 11.53
C ARG A 202 -0.13 -3.92 10.18
N GLY A 203 0.18 -3.19 9.10
CA GLY A 203 0.14 -3.72 7.74
C GLY A 203 1.12 -4.88 7.56
N GLY A 204 2.32 -4.75 8.12
CA GLY A 204 3.36 -5.79 8.16
C GLY A 204 2.91 -7.02 8.93
N LEU A 205 2.38 -6.87 10.14
CA LEU A 205 1.87 -7.98 10.97
C LEU A 205 0.76 -8.74 10.26
N ILE A 206 -0.27 -8.05 9.76
CA ILE A 206 -1.41 -8.69 9.09
C ILE A 206 -0.95 -9.39 7.81
N SER A 207 -0.03 -8.78 7.06
CA SER A 207 0.53 -9.39 5.85
C SER A 207 1.37 -10.63 6.16
N LEU A 208 2.18 -10.59 7.23
CA LEU A 208 2.94 -11.74 7.71
C LEU A 208 2.01 -12.90 8.09
N MET A 209 0.91 -12.60 8.78
CA MET A 209 -0.11 -13.58 9.13
C MET A 209 -0.80 -14.16 7.90
N ALA A 210 -1.11 -13.34 6.90
CA ALA A 210 -1.69 -13.80 5.65
C ALA A 210 -0.73 -14.70 4.85
N LEU A 211 0.59 -14.51 4.98
CA LEU A 211 1.60 -15.39 4.40
C LEU A 211 1.68 -16.74 5.12
N PHE A 212 1.70 -16.73 6.46
CA PHE A 212 1.80 -17.97 7.25
C PHE A 212 0.49 -18.75 7.36
N ALA A 213 -0.66 -18.07 7.24
CA ALA A 213 -1.99 -18.68 7.28
C ALA A 213 -2.72 -18.48 5.94
N ALA A 214 -2.03 -18.74 4.83
CA ALA A 214 -2.52 -18.47 3.48
C ALA A 214 -3.81 -19.24 3.11
N GLU A 215 -4.02 -20.41 3.73
CA GLU A 215 -5.16 -21.31 3.52
C GLU A 215 -6.27 -21.14 4.56
N ALA A 216 -6.05 -20.35 5.61
CA ALA A 216 -7.04 -20.18 6.67
C ALA A 216 -8.18 -19.24 6.25
N ASP A 217 -9.36 -19.45 6.84
CA ASP A 217 -10.53 -18.61 6.64
C ASP A 217 -10.30 -17.15 7.10
N GLU A 218 -10.97 -16.19 6.45
CA GLU A 218 -10.92 -14.76 6.79
C GLU A 218 -11.28 -14.53 8.28
N GLU A 219 -12.26 -15.28 8.80
CA GLU A 219 -12.67 -15.19 10.20
C GLU A 219 -11.56 -15.62 11.16
N PHE A 220 -10.83 -16.69 10.82
CA PHE A 220 -9.69 -17.16 11.60
C PHE A 220 -8.57 -16.13 11.59
N LYS A 221 -8.18 -15.63 10.41
CA LYS A 221 -7.15 -14.58 10.27
C LYS A 221 -7.50 -13.34 11.09
N ARG A 222 -8.76 -12.91 11.06
CA ARG A 222 -9.28 -11.79 11.85
C ARG A 222 -9.17 -12.06 13.36
N LYS A 223 -9.61 -13.23 13.83
CA LYS A 223 -9.51 -13.61 15.25
C LYS A 223 -8.04 -13.64 15.68
N LEU A 224 -7.18 -14.27 14.89
CA LEU A 224 -5.75 -14.37 15.16
C LEU A 224 -5.10 -12.98 15.22
N ALA A 225 -5.41 -12.07 14.29
CA ALA A 225 -4.79 -10.73 14.25
C ALA A 225 -5.15 -9.92 15.48
N ARG A 226 -6.43 -9.97 15.89
CA ARG A 226 -6.89 -9.33 17.13
C ARG A 226 -6.20 -9.92 18.36
N ARG A 227 -6.09 -11.26 18.44
CA ARG A 227 -5.42 -11.94 19.56
C ARG A 227 -3.93 -11.59 19.65
N MET A 228 -3.23 -11.49 18.53
CA MET A 228 -1.82 -11.09 18.50
C MET A 228 -1.62 -9.64 19.00
N ILE A 229 -2.47 -8.70 18.56
CA ILE A 229 -2.40 -7.31 19.04
C ILE A 229 -2.74 -7.24 20.55
N GLN A 230 -3.75 -7.99 21.00
CA GLN A 230 -4.11 -8.10 22.42
C GLN A 230 -2.96 -8.71 23.25
N LEU A 231 -2.31 -9.76 22.76
CA LEU A 231 -1.17 -10.38 23.43
C LEU A 231 -0.02 -9.39 23.57
N LEU A 232 0.31 -8.64 22.51
CA LEU A 232 1.35 -7.61 22.56
C LEU A 232 1.01 -6.51 23.57
N SER A 233 -0.26 -6.09 23.62
CA SER A 233 -0.75 -5.13 24.62
C SER A 233 -0.58 -5.67 26.05
N LEU A 234 -0.93 -6.93 26.31
CA LEU A 234 -0.75 -7.58 27.62
C LEU A 234 0.73 -7.66 28.01
N VAL A 235 1.61 -8.04 27.08
CA VAL A 235 3.06 -8.07 27.32
C VAL A 235 3.58 -6.69 27.71
N LEU A 236 3.16 -5.63 27.01
CA LEU A 236 3.52 -4.26 27.38
C LEU A 236 2.99 -3.84 28.76
N MET A 237 1.77 -4.26 29.12
CA MET A 237 1.21 -4.00 30.45
C MET A 237 2.06 -4.66 31.54
N LEU A 238 2.48 -5.92 31.32
CA LEU A 238 3.36 -6.63 32.24
C LEU A 238 4.72 -5.93 32.38
N ILE A 239 5.30 -5.47 31.27
CA ILE A 239 6.55 -4.68 31.30
C ILE A 239 6.35 -3.39 32.10
N ALA A 240 5.24 -2.69 31.89
CA ALA A 240 4.93 -1.46 32.64
C ALA A 240 4.80 -1.72 34.15
N LEU A 241 4.15 -2.81 34.54
CA LEU A 241 4.04 -3.23 35.94
C LEU A 241 5.40 -3.62 36.53
N SER A 242 6.25 -4.32 35.76
CA SER A 242 7.61 -4.64 36.21
C SER A 242 8.45 -3.37 36.42
N ILE A 243 8.33 -2.37 35.54
CA ILE A 243 9.01 -1.07 35.71
C ILE A 243 8.47 -0.34 36.93
N LEU A 244 7.15 -0.33 37.14
CA LEU A 244 6.53 0.26 38.34
C LEU A 244 7.07 -0.34 39.65
N LEU A 245 7.38 -1.64 39.67
CA LEU A 245 7.91 -2.32 40.86
C LEU A 245 9.40 -2.06 41.10
N VAL A 246 10.18 -1.79 40.05
CA VAL A 246 11.65 -1.65 40.13
C VAL A 246 12.09 -0.18 40.17
N GLU A 247 11.34 0.73 39.55
CA GLU A 247 11.76 2.12 39.37
C GLU A 247 11.61 2.93 40.68
N PRO A 248 12.70 3.53 41.20
CA PRO A 248 12.65 4.33 42.42
C PRO A 248 11.92 5.66 42.19
N THR A 249 11.29 6.21 43.24
CA THR A 249 10.43 7.41 43.21
C THR A 249 11.10 8.71 42.79
N GLN A 250 12.42 8.72 42.57
CA GLN A 250 13.19 9.93 42.28
C GLN A 250 13.25 10.29 40.78
N GLN A 251 12.85 9.39 39.87
CA GLN A 251 12.83 9.66 38.43
C GLN A 251 11.41 9.89 37.92
N VAL A 252 11.27 10.59 36.79
CA VAL A 252 9.98 10.73 36.10
C VAL A 252 9.47 9.32 35.76
N PRO A 253 8.29 8.91 36.26
CA PRO A 253 7.81 7.55 36.10
C PRO A 253 7.60 7.25 34.62
N ARG A 254 8.26 6.20 34.11
CA ARG A 254 8.17 5.81 32.68
C ARG A 254 6.98 4.90 32.41
N TRP A 255 6.57 4.14 33.44
CA TRP A 255 5.47 3.19 33.37
C TRP A 255 4.14 3.79 32.86
N PRO A 256 3.72 5.05 33.16
CA PRO A 256 2.42 5.57 32.69
C PRO A 256 2.35 5.66 31.17
N ALA A 257 3.44 6.02 30.50
CA ALA A 257 3.50 6.08 29.04
C ALA A 257 3.35 4.67 28.42
N ILE A 258 3.96 3.66 29.04
CA ILE A 258 3.87 2.26 28.59
C ILE A 258 2.48 1.69 28.84
N VAL A 259 1.86 2.01 29.98
CA VAL A 259 0.45 1.67 30.27
C VAL A 259 -0.47 2.29 29.23
N LEU A 260 -0.31 3.59 28.94
CA LEU A 260 -1.11 4.27 27.92
C LEU A 260 -0.94 3.62 26.55
N LEU A 261 0.29 3.31 26.15
CA LEU A 261 0.56 2.62 24.88
C LEU A 261 -0.09 1.23 24.84
N SER A 262 -0.01 0.47 25.93
CA SER A 262 -0.66 -0.83 26.07
C SER A 262 -2.18 -0.71 25.90
N LEU A 263 -2.83 0.27 26.54
CA LEU A 263 -4.27 0.52 26.41
C LEU A 263 -4.66 0.95 24.99
N LEU A 264 -3.87 1.80 24.36
CA LEU A 264 -4.08 2.21 22.96
C LEU A 264 -3.98 1.02 22.00
N LEU A 265 -3.04 0.09 22.23
CA LEU A 265 -2.93 -1.15 21.46
C LEU A 265 -4.11 -2.09 21.71
N TRP A 266 -4.58 -2.19 22.94
CA TRP A 266 -5.77 -2.97 23.28
C TRP A 266 -6.99 -2.46 22.52
N GLN A 267 -7.23 -1.14 22.55
CA GLN A 267 -8.32 -0.50 21.83
C GLN A 267 -8.16 -0.64 20.31
N SER A 268 -6.93 -0.53 19.81
CA SER A 268 -6.56 -0.72 18.41
C SER A 268 -6.98 -2.10 17.87
N ALA A 269 -6.96 -3.15 18.69
CA ALA A 269 -7.35 -4.49 18.27
C ALA A 269 -8.83 -4.59 17.86
N GLY A 270 -9.71 -3.74 18.41
CA GLY A 270 -11.14 -3.73 18.09
C GLY A 270 -11.51 -3.03 16.79
N ARG A 271 -10.59 -2.29 16.17
CA ARG A 271 -10.90 -1.43 15.01
C ARG A 271 -11.20 -2.24 13.73
N SER A 272 -12.07 -1.67 12.90
CA SER A 272 -12.49 -2.24 11.60
C SER A 272 -11.38 -2.24 10.54
N ASP A 273 -10.34 -1.44 10.74
CA ASP A 273 -9.16 -1.38 9.88
C ASP A 273 -8.41 -2.72 9.78
N VAL A 274 -8.44 -3.58 10.80
CA VAL A 274 -7.89 -4.96 10.71
C VAL A 274 -8.54 -5.71 9.55
N VAL A 275 -9.87 -5.62 9.47
CA VAL A 275 -10.66 -6.33 8.45
C VAL A 275 -10.34 -5.75 7.07
N ALA A 276 -10.25 -4.42 6.97
CA ALA A 276 -9.87 -3.77 5.72
C ALA A 276 -8.49 -4.22 5.22
N TRP A 277 -7.51 -4.36 6.11
CA TRP A 277 -6.18 -4.87 5.77
C TRP A 277 -6.21 -6.33 5.31
N ILE A 278 -6.91 -7.22 6.02
CA ILE A 278 -7.04 -8.63 5.62
C ILE A 278 -7.66 -8.73 4.22
N ARG A 279 -8.79 -8.06 4.00
CA ARG A 279 -9.47 -8.04 2.69
C ARG A 279 -8.60 -7.48 1.59
N SER A 280 -7.82 -6.42 1.86
CA SER A 280 -6.92 -5.86 0.85
C SER A 280 -5.85 -6.85 0.37
N VAL A 281 -5.36 -7.68 1.29
CA VAL A 281 -4.37 -8.73 0.97
C VAL A 281 -5.03 -9.86 0.17
N GLU A 282 -6.25 -10.24 0.52
CA GLU A 282 -7.01 -11.26 -0.20
C GLU A 282 -7.38 -10.80 -1.63
N PHE A 283 -7.81 -9.54 -1.79
CA PHE A 283 -8.01 -8.96 -3.11
C PHE A 283 -6.74 -8.91 -3.94
N ALA A 284 -5.59 -8.59 -3.32
CA ALA A 284 -4.31 -8.64 -4.02
C ALA A 284 -3.97 -10.05 -4.51
N LYS A 285 -4.26 -11.08 -3.71
CA LYS A 285 -4.05 -12.50 -4.09
C LYS A 285 -4.89 -12.88 -5.30
N ILE A 286 -6.17 -12.47 -5.34
CA ILE A 286 -7.08 -12.74 -6.46
C ILE A 286 -6.59 -12.05 -7.75
N ASP A 287 -6.23 -10.77 -7.69
CA ASP A 287 -5.74 -10.00 -8.85
C ASP A 287 -4.43 -10.59 -9.42
N GLN A 288 -3.59 -11.17 -8.56
CA GLN A 288 -2.40 -11.91 -8.98
C GLN A 288 -2.74 -13.22 -9.69
N SER A 289 -3.67 -14.01 -9.16
CA SER A 289 -4.09 -15.26 -9.81
C SER A 289 -4.76 -15.02 -11.16
N GLU A 290 -5.61 -14.00 -11.27
CA GLU A 290 -6.27 -13.65 -12.52
C GLU A 290 -5.26 -13.14 -13.57
N SER A 291 -4.31 -12.30 -13.13
CA SER A 291 -3.23 -11.85 -14.00
C SER A 291 -2.33 -13.00 -14.49
N ALA A 292 -2.11 -14.02 -13.66
CA ALA A 292 -1.33 -15.21 -14.05
C ALA A 292 -2.12 -16.12 -15.02
N ALA A 293 -3.41 -16.33 -14.77
CA ALA A 293 -4.28 -17.11 -15.66
C ALA A 293 -4.37 -16.48 -17.06
N LEU A 294 -4.57 -15.17 -17.15
CA LEU A 294 -4.61 -14.45 -18.43
C LEU A 294 -3.30 -14.50 -19.23
N LEU A 295 -2.16 -14.69 -18.56
CA LEU A 295 -0.87 -14.87 -19.24
C LEU A 295 -0.69 -16.30 -19.77
N LEU A 296 -1.30 -17.29 -19.13
CA LEU A 296 -1.29 -18.69 -19.58
C LEU A 296 -2.29 -18.93 -20.72
N ASP A 297 -3.47 -18.29 -20.66
CA ASP A 297 -4.52 -18.41 -21.68
C ASP A 297 -4.27 -17.56 -22.94
N TYR A 298 -3.18 -16.80 -23.00
CA TYR A 298 -2.79 -16.14 -24.26
C TYR A 298 -2.24 -17.24 -25.19
N PRO A 299 -3.03 -17.72 -26.17
CA PRO A 299 -2.60 -18.87 -26.96
C PRO A 299 -1.33 -18.47 -27.70
N ALA A 300 -0.31 -19.33 -27.64
CA ALA A 300 0.90 -19.20 -28.44
C ALA A 300 0.65 -19.31 -29.97
N SER A 301 -0.61 -19.25 -30.41
CA SER A 301 -1.08 -19.34 -31.80
C SER A 301 -0.72 -18.12 -32.66
N GLY A 302 -0.01 -17.14 -32.11
CA GLY A 302 0.53 -15.99 -32.82
C GLY A 302 1.96 -16.15 -33.35
N SER A 303 2.55 -17.36 -33.40
CA SER A 303 3.73 -17.61 -34.24
C SER A 303 3.34 -17.70 -35.72
N GLY A 304 2.68 -16.67 -36.22
CA GLY A 304 2.62 -16.39 -37.64
C GLY A 304 4.05 -16.16 -38.12
N SER A 305 4.64 -17.22 -38.67
CA SER A 305 5.60 -17.22 -39.76
C SER A 305 6.23 -15.84 -40.03
N PHE A 306 7.21 -15.44 -39.21
CA PHE A 306 8.20 -14.48 -39.68
C PHE A 306 9.11 -15.28 -40.60
N ALA A 307 8.66 -15.35 -41.85
CA ALA A 307 9.26 -16.10 -42.93
C ALA A 307 10.78 -16.00 -42.87
N ALA A 308 11.40 -17.16 -42.67
CA ALA A 308 12.76 -17.40 -43.06
C ALA A 308 12.92 -16.96 -44.52
N THR A 309 13.52 -15.79 -44.73
CA THR A 309 14.25 -15.51 -45.95
C THR A 309 15.32 -16.59 -46.07
N ARG A 310 14.95 -17.59 -46.86
CA ARG A 310 15.74 -18.69 -47.37
C ARG A 310 16.93 -18.10 -48.12
N SER A 311 18.02 -17.80 -47.41
CA SER A 311 19.32 -17.60 -48.05
C SER A 311 19.87 -18.97 -48.41
N HIS A 312 19.57 -19.37 -49.64
CA HIS A 312 20.30 -20.41 -50.34
C HIS A 312 21.80 -20.04 -50.33
N GLY A 313 22.60 -20.85 -49.64
CA GLY A 313 24.05 -20.67 -49.55
C GLY A 313 24.71 -22.02 -49.26
N SER A 314 24.96 -22.74 -50.34
CA SER A 314 25.91 -23.83 -50.54
C SER A 314 26.77 -24.29 -49.35
N ASN A 315 26.72 -25.61 -49.13
CA ASN A 315 27.85 -26.51 -48.88
C ASN A 315 29.16 -25.87 -48.40
N LEU A 316 29.64 -26.27 -47.21
CA LEU A 316 30.93 -26.94 -47.07
C LEU A 316 31.07 -27.57 -45.68
N THR A 317 31.54 -28.81 -45.74
CA THR A 317 31.97 -29.74 -44.71
C THR A 317 32.97 -29.15 -43.71
N GLY A 318 32.77 -29.48 -42.43
CA GLY A 318 33.88 -29.81 -41.51
C GLY A 318 34.29 -28.77 -40.46
N SER A 319 33.81 -28.93 -39.22
CA SER A 319 34.63 -28.76 -38.00
C SER A 319 33.85 -29.11 -36.73
N PRO A 320 34.41 -29.96 -35.83
CA PRO A 320 33.94 -30.08 -34.46
C PRO A 320 34.69 -29.07 -33.59
N GLY A 321 33.99 -28.11 -33.00
CA GLY A 321 34.66 -27.10 -32.18
C GLY A 321 33.73 -26.18 -31.39
N LEU A 322 33.68 -26.44 -30.09
CA LEU A 322 33.48 -25.50 -28.99
C LEU A 322 32.08 -24.88 -28.76
N ALA A 323 31.56 -25.28 -27.61
CA ALA A 323 30.47 -24.69 -26.83
C ALA A 323 30.49 -23.15 -26.81
N GLY A 324 29.57 -22.54 -27.56
CA GLY A 324 29.22 -21.13 -27.46
C GLY A 324 27.91 -20.97 -26.68
N SER A 325 28.01 -20.57 -25.41
CA SER A 325 26.87 -20.13 -24.60
C SER A 325 26.24 -18.89 -25.24
N GLN A 326 25.14 -19.09 -25.99
CA GLN A 326 24.35 -18.00 -26.54
C GLN A 326 23.59 -17.30 -25.40
N ARG A 327 24.21 -16.25 -24.88
CA ARG A 327 23.65 -15.33 -23.90
C ARG A 327 22.44 -14.61 -24.52
N ALA A 328 21.23 -15.08 -24.21
CA ALA A 328 19.99 -14.47 -24.65
C ALA A 328 19.98 -12.98 -24.27
N LYS A 329 20.00 -12.10 -25.28
CA LYS A 329 19.91 -10.65 -25.09
C LYS A 329 18.55 -10.34 -24.46
N SER A 330 18.57 -9.96 -23.19
CA SER A 330 17.37 -9.50 -22.49
C SER A 330 16.77 -8.31 -23.25
N PRO A 331 15.44 -8.26 -23.44
CA PRO A 331 14.79 -7.15 -24.11
C PRO A 331 15.06 -5.87 -23.32
N GLY A 332 15.51 -4.83 -24.03
CA GLY A 332 15.85 -3.54 -23.43
C GLY A 332 14.70 -2.94 -22.63
N LEU A 333 15.02 -2.23 -21.55
CA LEU A 333 14.08 -1.65 -20.58
C LEU A 333 12.95 -0.84 -21.24
N VAL A 334 13.24 -0.18 -22.37
CA VAL A 334 12.26 0.61 -23.13
C VAL A 334 11.13 -0.26 -23.72
N LYS A 335 11.44 -1.46 -24.24
CA LYS A 335 10.42 -2.38 -24.76
C LYS A 335 9.50 -2.89 -23.66
N ARG A 336 10.05 -3.16 -22.46
CA ARG A 336 9.23 -3.55 -21.29
C ARG A 336 8.25 -2.46 -20.87
N ALA A 337 8.65 -1.19 -20.98
CA ALA A 337 7.79 -0.06 -20.65
C ALA A 337 6.65 0.11 -21.68
N THR A 338 6.94 -0.03 -22.98
CA THR A 338 5.91 0.06 -24.03
C THR A 338 4.91 -1.10 -23.95
N ASP A 339 5.38 -2.32 -23.69
CA ASP A 339 4.52 -3.49 -23.56
C ASP A 339 3.61 -3.37 -22.34
N SER A 340 4.13 -2.81 -21.23
CA SER A 340 3.34 -2.54 -20.02
C SER A 340 2.22 -1.51 -20.27
N PHE A 341 2.48 -0.50 -21.11
CA PHE A 341 1.47 0.50 -21.46
C PHE A 341 0.38 -0.07 -22.38
N LEU A 342 0.74 -0.91 -23.34
CA LEU A 342 -0.23 -1.61 -24.21
C LEU A 342 -1.10 -2.57 -23.41
N LEU A 343 -0.51 -3.34 -22.48
CA LEU A 343 -1.26 -4.20 -21.56
C LEU A 343 -2.21 -3.41 -20.67
N TYR A 344 -1.79 -2.22 -20.20
CA TYR A 344 -2.66 -1.33 -19.44
C TYR A 344 -3.87 -0.86 -20.26
N GLN A 345 -3.67 -0.46 -21.51
CA GLN A 345 -4.77 -0.06 -22.40
C GLN A 345 -5.72 -1.24 -22.67
N LYS A 346 -5.19 -2.44 -22.93
CA LYS A 346 -5.99 -3.66 -23.11
C LYS A 346 -6.85 -3.95 -21.86
N ARG A 347 -6.26 -3.90 -20.65
CA ARG A 347 -7.00 -4.08 -19.40
C ARG A 347 -8.09 -3.02 -19.19
N LYS A 348 -7.82 -1.75 -19.56
CA LYS A 348 -8.84 -0.69 -19.47
C LYS A 348 -10.02 -0.98 -20.39
N ARG A 349 -9.77 -1.45 -21.62
CA ARG A 349 -10.83 -1.85 -22.56
C ARG A 349 -11.60 -3.07 -22.06
N ALA A 350 -10.91 -4.08 -21.53
CA ALA A 350 -11.55 -5.28 -20.96
C ALA A 350 -12.46 -4.94 -19.78
N ARG A 351 -12.02 -4.05 -18.87
CA ARG A 351 -12.87 -3.61 -17.75
C ARG A 351 -14.12 -2.85 -18.21
N LEU A 352 -13.99 -2.02 -19.24
CA LEU A 352 -15.15 -1.32 -19.83
C LEU A 352 -16.10 -2.30 -20.51
N ALA A 353 -15.59 -3.35 -21.17
CA ALA A 353 -16.41 -4.40 -21.74
C ALA A 353 -17.16 -5.18 -20.65
N LEU A 354 -16.48 -5.60 -19.58
CA LEU A 354 -17.08 -6.33 -18.47
C LEU A 354 -18.12 -5.49 -17.71
N GLN A 355 -17.87 -4.18 -17.55
CA GLN A 355 -18.86 -3.27 -16.99
C GLN A 355 -20.11 -3.17 -17.86
N ARG A 356 -19.95 -3.14 -19.20
CA ARG A 356 -21.07 -3.17 -20.14
C ARG A 356 -21.84 -4.48 -20.04
N GLU A 357 -21.15 -5.62 -20.04
CA GLU A 357 -21.78 -6.94 -19.89
C GLU A 357 -22.56 -7.06 -18.58
N ARG A 358 -22.04 -6.52 -17.47
CA ARG A 358 -22.77 -6.50 -16.19
C ARG A 358 -24.01 -5.60 -16.23
N SER A 359 -23.90 -4.40 -16.81
CA SER A 359 -25.08 -3.54 -16.96
C SER A 359 -26.12 -4.16 -17.90
N GLU A 360 -25.68 -4.85 -18.95
CA GLU A 360 -26.56 -5.56 -19.87
C GLU A 360 -27.24 -6.74 -19.18
N ALA A 361 -26.51 -7.54 -18.40
CA ALA A 361 -27.08 -8.63 -17.62
C ALA A 361 -28.09 -8.13 -16.57
N PHE A 362 -27.80 -7.00 -15.92
CA PHE A 362 -28.73 -6.38 -14.98
C PHE A 362 -29.99 -5.87 -15.70
N ASP A 363 -29.82 -5.14 -16.81
CA ASP A 363 -30.94 -4.64 -17.62
C ASP A 363 -31.81 -5.80 -18.13
N ILE A 364 -31.22 -6.94 -18.52
CA ILE A 364 -31.94 -8.16 -18.91
C ILE A 364 -32.73 -8.76 -17.73
N SER A 365 -32.12 -8.86 -16.55
CA SER A 365 -32.80 -9.41 -15.37
C SER A 365 -34.00 -8.56 -14.93
N ARG A 366 -33.89 -7.23 -15.08
CA ARG A 366 -34.97 -6.29 -14.77
C ARG A 366 -36.04 -6.24 -15.86
N LEU A 367 -35.67 -6.54 -17.11
CA LEU A 367 -36.59 -6.57 -18.24
C LEU A 367 -37.72 -7.59 -18.03
N ASP A 368 -37.42 -8.78 -17.49
CA ASP A 368 -38.44 -9.80 -17.24
C ASP A 368 -39.50 -9.33 -16.23
N GLU A 369 -39.07 -8.65 -15.16
CA GLU A 369 -39.97 -8.06 -14.17
C GLU A 369 -40.84 -6.96 -14.79
N VAL A 370 -40.23 -6.09 -15.61
CA VAL A 370 -40.93 -5.03 -16.34
C VAL A 370 -41.96 -5.61 -17.31
N LEU A 371 -41.61 -6.65 -18.07
CA LEU A 371 -42.52 -7.32 -19.00
C LEU A 371 -43.69 -7.99 -18.27
N GLN A 372 -43.45 -8.57 -17.10
CA GLN A 372 -44.52 -9.12 -16.26
C GLN A 372 -45.50 -8.03 -15.82
N ILE A 373 -45.01 -6.89 -15.31
CA ILE A 373 -45.85 -5.75 -14.92
C ILE A 373 -46.69 -5.23 -16.09
N VAL A 374 -46.08 -5.11 -17.29
CA VAL A 374 -46.80 -4.66 -18.50
C VAL A 374 -47.92 -5.64 -18.87
N SER A 375 -47.69 -6.94 -18.75
CA SER A 375 -48.68 -7.96 -19.06
C SER A 375 -49.87 -7.97 -18.10
N GLU A 376 -49.62 -7.72 -16.81
CA GLU A 376 -50.66 -7.76 -15.77
C GLU A 376 -51.46 -6.44 -15.69
N LYS A 377 -50.77 -5.30 -15.78
CA LYS A 377 -51.34 -3.98 -15.46
C LYS A 377 -51.36 -2.99 -16.63
N GLY A 378 -50.79 -3.37 -17.77
CA GLY A 378 -50.67 -2.51 -18.95
C GLY A 378 -49.58 -1.44 -18.83
N LYS A 379 -49.28 -0.78 -19.96
CA LYS A 379 -48.16 0.18 -20.08
C LYS A 379 -48.27 1.39 -19.14
N ALA A 380 -49.47 1.75 -18.71
CA ALA A 380 -49.69 2.90 -17.81
C ALA A 380 -49.15 2.67 -16.39
N ALA A 381 -48.85 1.42 -16.02
CA ALA A 381 -48.31 1.07 -14.71
C ALA A 381 -46.77 1.17 -14.62
N LEU A 382 -46.08 1.48 -15.71
CA LEU A 382 -44.63 1.57 -15.74
C LEU A 382 -44.11 2.88 -15.14
N SER A 383 -43.02 2.78 -14.38
CA SER A 383 -42.28 3.96 -13.97
C SER A 383 -41.55 4.60 -15.16
N SER A 384 -41.18 5.88 -15.05
CA SER A 384 -40.36 6.56 -16.05
C SER A 384 -38.99 5.89 -16.25
N GLU A 385 -38.47 5.21 -15.22
CA GLU A 385 -37.20 4.49 -15.29
C GLU A 385 -37.35 3.19 -16.12
N ASP A 386 -38.44 2.46 -15.94
CA ASP A 386 -38.71 1.23 -16.70
C ASP A 386 -39.00 1.53 -18.18
N LEU A 387 -39.66 2.66 -18.46
CA LEU A 387 -39.83 3.14 -19.83
C LEU A 387 -38.49 3.47 -20.50
N ALA A 388 -37.57 4.11 -19.78
CA ALA A 388 -36.22 4.39 -20.28
C ALA A 388 -35.40 3.11 -20.48
N LEU A 389 -35.59 2.09 -19.64
CA LEU A 389 -34.98 0.77 -19.80
C LEU A 389 -35.49 0.08 -21.07
N LEU A 390 -36.81 0.07 -21.31
CA LEU A 390 -37.41 -0.50 -22.51
C LEU A 390 -36.91 0.21 -23.79
N GLU A 391 -36.78 1.54 -23.77
CA GLU A 391 -36.23 2.31 -24.88
C GLU A 391 -34.78 1.87 -25.16
N ARG A 392 -33.93 1.80 -24.13
CA ARG A 392 -32.53 1.37 -24.25
C ARG A 392 -32.40 -0.06 -24.81
N VAL A 393 -33.19 -1.00 -24.31
CA VAL A 393 -33.20 -2.38 -24.81
C VAL A 393 -33.69 -2.43 -26.26
N SER A 394 -34.71 -1.65 -26.62
CA SER A 394 -35.21 -1.59 -28.00
C SER A 394 -34.16 -1.05 -28.98
N GLU A 395 -33.41 -0.02 -28.60
CA GLU A 395 -32.30 0.52 -29.39
C GLU A 395 -31.17 -0.51 -29.55
N MET A 396 -30.85 -1.23 -28.46
CA MET A 396 -29.83 -2.27 -28.47
C MET A 396 -30.20 -3.43 -29.41
N LEU A 397 -31.45 -3.91 -29.36
CA LEU A 397 -31.95 -4.94 -30.27
C LEU A 397 -31.94 -4.45 -31.73
N ARG A 398 -32.31 -3.19 -31.98
CA ARG A 398 -32.26 -2.60 -33.33
C ARG A 398 -30.82 -2.57 -33.86
N LYS A 399 -29.86 -2.18 -33.02
CA LYS A 399 -28.44 -2.13 -33.37
C LYS A 399 -27.86 -3.53 -33.63
N ASN A 400 -28.24 -4.52 -32.83
CA ASN A 400 -27.81 -5.91 -33.01
C ASN A 400 -28.35 -6.49 -34.32
N ARG A 401 -29.60 -6.20 -34.68
CA ARG A 401 -30.19 -6.62 -35.96
C ARG A 401 -29.45 -6.03 -37.16
N GLN A 402 -29.16 -4.73 -37.13
CA GLN A 402 -28.37 -4.07 -38.18
C GLN A 402 -26.95 -4.65 -38.29
N SER A 403 -26.33 -5.02 -37.17
CA SER A 403 -24.99 -5.62 -37.17
C SER A 403 -24.98 -7.05 -37.72
N ALA A 404 -26.05 -7.82 -37.45
CA ALA A 404 -26.24 -9.16 -38.02
C ALA A 404 -26.42 -9.09 -39.55
N GLU A 405 -27.29 -8.21 -40.04
CA GLU A 405 -27.52 -8.00 -41.48
C GLU A 405 -26.24 -7.56 -42.22
N ALA A 406 -25.42 -6.71 -41.59
CA ALA A 406 -24.12 -6.32 -42.15
C ALA A 406 -23.11 -7.48 -42.24
N THR A 407 -23.17 -8.42 -41.28
CA THR A 407 -22.26 -9.57 -41.26
C THR A 407 -22.67 -10.62 -42.29
N ASP A 408 -23.97 -10.87 -42.46
CA ASP A 408 -24.52 -11.79 -43.47
C ASP A 408 -24.33 -11.27 -44.91
N GLY A 409 -24.29 -9.95 -45.11
CA GLY A 409 -23.97 -9.36 -46.41
C GLY A 409 -22.52 -9.58 -46.86
N LEU A 410 -21.58 -9.69 -45.91
CA LEU A 410 -20.16 -9.89 -46.19
C LEU A 410 -19.84 -11.37 -46.51
N SER A 411 -20.50 -12.32 -45.85
CA SER A 411 -20.27 -13.75 -46.08
C SER A 411 -20.72 -14.19 -47.48
N ASN A 412 -21.87 -13.70 -47.95
CA ASN A 412 -22.39 -13.99 -49.28
C ASN A 412 -21.56 -13.40 -50.43
N GLN A 413 -20.69 -12.42 -50.16
CA GLN A 413 -19.85 -11.80 -51.20
C GLN A 413 -18.55 -12.57 -51.45
N THR A 414 -18.09 -13.37 -50.48
CA THR A 414 -16.87 -14.19 -50.58
C THR A 414 -17.07 -15.51 -51.33
N ASP A 415 -18.28 -16.08 -51.37
CA ASP A 415 -18.56 -17.36 -52.03
C ASP A 415 -18.87 -17.23 -53.55
N GLY A 416 -18.88 -16.00 -54.08
CA GLY A 416 -19.13 -15.73 -55.50
C GLY A 416 -17.89 -15.53 -56.38
N GLN A 417 -16.68 -15.70 -55.84
CA GLN A 417 -15.39 -15.51 -56.55
C GLN A 417 -14.50 -16.77 -56.50
N SER A 418 -15.03 -17.89 -56.98
CA SER A 418 -14.25 -19.11 -57.29
C SER A 418 -14.54 -19.60 -58.69
#